data_AF-A0A967KKJ5-F1
#
_entry.id   AF-A0A967KKJ5-F1
#
_cell.length_a   1.000
_cell.length_b   1.000
_cell.length_c   1.000
_cell.angle_alpha   90.00
_cell.angle_beta   90.00
_cell.angle_gamma   90.00
#
_symmetry.space_group_name_H-M   'P 1'
#
loop_
_entity.id
_entity.type
_entity.pdbx_description
1 polymer ?
#
loop_
_entity_poly.entity_id
_entity_poly.type
_entity_poly.pdbx_seq_one_letter_code
_entity_poly.pdbx_strand_id
1 'polypeptide(L)'
;MKTGYKQSGRTLVEMSVVIAAVVLLGSFGLPAVRTFLDSFESGTGGKPLISTALASARAIAAKEQRYAGIRFQKVYNSDDPLNPLQGVPEAAQYMVFIVHDFDKTGLVSGFRAVEGLEPIKLPDTVGVMDLSLIGADVDIDGPLELNNATAFSIIFSPSGKLVLHDVRVRNRDGDFRPLNPNNSMDDIFNSPENIATFNIGMFVQDDYPSLGLVQEPSRRGFIIYDRLEFKRAYDRGRPYSDYLVKLVPEMIYINPYTGIMIEK
;
A
#
# COMPACT_ATOMS: atom_id res chain seq x y z
N MET A 1 49.33 -28.44 -24.48
CA MET A 1 48.34 -27.57 -23.82
C MET A 1 46.96 -27.96 -24.32
N LYS A 2 46.11 -28.57 -23.48
CA LYS A 2 44.69 -28.86 -23.81
C LYS A 2 43.83 -28.24 -22.73
N THR A 3 43.03 -27.24 -23.11
CA THR A 3 42.04 -26.56 -22.28
C THR A 3 40.80 -27.45 -22.14
N GLY A 4 40.53 -27.94 -20.92
CA GLY A 4 39.32 -28.68 -20.61
C GLY A 4 38.13 -27.74 -20.44
N TYR A 5 37.14 -27.84 -21.32
CA TYR A 5 35.85 -27.19 -21.19
C TYR A 5 35.04 -27.91 -20.09
N LYS A 6 34.68 -27.21 -19.00
CA LYS A 6 33.70 -27.72 -18.02
C LYS A 6 32.29 -27.39 -18.52
N GLN A 7 31.58 -28.39 -19.04
CA GLN A 7 30.14 -28.33 -19.22
C GLN A 7 29.45 -28.79 -17.93
N SER A 8 28.78 -27.89 -17.20
CA SER A 8 27.79 -28.30 -16.20
C SER A 8 26.44 -28.49 -16.91
N GLY A 9 26.21 -29.67 -17.48
CA GLY A 9 24.87 -30.07 -17.88
C GLY A 9 24.06 -30.36 -16.61
N ARG A 10 23.18 -29.45 -16.20
CA ARG A 10 22.18 -29.77 -15.19
C ARG A 10 21.32 -30.91 -15.72
N THR A 11 21.14 -31.94 -14.91
CA THR A 11 20.36 -33.10 -15.34
C THR A 11 18.89 -32.72 -15.45
N LEU A 12 18.17 -33.34 -16.39
CA LEU A 12 16.74 -33.08 -16.63
C LEU A 12 15.92 -33.26 -15.33
N VAL A 13 16.35 -34.20 -14.48
CA VAL A 13 15.79 -34.47 -13.15
C VAL A 13 16.00 -33.30 -12.17
N GLU A 14 17.17 -32.67 -12.13
CA GLU A 14 17.40 -31.48 -11.27
C GLU A 14 16.49 -30.32 -11.66
N MET A 15 16.30 -30.07 -12.96
CA MET A 15 15.37 -29.02 -13.39
C MET A 15 13.93 -29.34 -13.01
N SER A 16 13.49 -30.59 -13.14
CA SER A 16 12.14 -31.00 -12.72
C SER A 16 11.92 -30.83 -11.21
N VAL A 17 12.92 -31.18 -10.37
CA VAL A 17 12.82 -31.00 -8.91
C VAL A 17 12.76 -29.52 -8.54
N VAL A 18 13.56 -28.67 -9.17
CA VAL A 18 13.54 -27.22 -8.93
C VAL A 18 12.20 -26.62 -9.34
N ILE A 19 11.67 -26.98 -10.51
CA ILE A 19 10.36 -26.48 -10.97
C ILE A 19 9.26 -26.96 -10.03
N ALA A 20 9.25 -28.24 -9.64
CA ALA A 20 8.26 -28.77 -8.70
C ALA A 20 8.31 -28.06 -7.34
N ALA A 21 9.51 -27.81 -6.80
CA ALA A 21 9.68 -27.07 -5.56
C ALA A 21 9.17 -25.63 -5.67
N VAL A 22 9.48 -24.92 -6.77
CA VAL A 22 8.99 -23.55 -7.01
C VAL A 22 7.46 -23.52 -7.16
N VAL A 23 6.88 -24.48 -7.88
CA VAL A 23 5.41 -24.60 -8.04
C VAL A 23 4.73 -24.85 -6.69
N LEU A 24 5.26 -25.78 -5.87
CA LEU A 24 4.72 -26.07 -4.54
C LEU A 24 4.83 -24.85 -3.62
N LEU A 25 5.98 -24.17 -3.59
CA LEU A 25 6.16 -22.94 -2.81
C LEU A 25 5.21 -21.83 -3.28
N GLY A 26 4.99 -21.74 -4.60
CA GLY A 26 4.06 -20.79 -5.22
C GLY A 26 2.60 -21.04 -4.85
N SER A 27 2.17 -22.31 -4.85
CA SER A 27 0.77 -22.70 -4.60
C SER A 27 0.37 -22.61 -3.14
N PHE A 28 1.27 -22.93 -2.20
CA PHE A 28 0.96 -22.88 -0.76
C PHE A 28 1.18 -21.50 -0.14
N GLY A 29 1.95 -20.62 -0.77
CA GLY A 29 2.30 -19.32 -0.18
C GLY A 29 1.11 -18.38 0.02
N LEU A 30 0.18 -18.31 -0.94
CA LEU A 30 -0.96 -17.37 -0.87
C LEU A 30 -1.99 -17.73 0.22
N PRO A 31 -2.49 -18.98 0.29
CA PRO A 31 -3.41 -19.37 1.36
C PRO A 31 -2.81 -19.22 2.76
N ALA A 32 -1.52 -19.55 2.93
CA ALA A 32 -0.84 -19.41 4.22
C ALA A 32 -0.71 -17.94 4.66
N VAL A 33 -0.46 -17.03 3.71
CA VAL A 33 -0.45 -15.58 3.99
C VAL A 33 -1.85 -15.12 4.41
N ARG A 34 -2.91 -15.54 3.73
CA ARG A 34 -4.30 -15.18 4.13
C ARG A 34 -4.63 -15.66 5.55
N THR A 35 -4.44 -16.94 5.84
CA THR A 35 -4.74 -17.51 7.17
C THR A 35 -3.89 -16.87 8.28
N PHE A 36 -2.66 -16.46 7.98
CA PHE A 36 -1.82 -15.73 8.92
C PHE A 36 -2.39 -14.34 9.21
N LEU A 37 -2.83 -13.60 8.19
CA LEU A 37 -3.42 -12.26 8.33
C LEU A 37 -4.71 -12.30 9.18
N ASP A 38 -5.59 -13.27 8.94
CA ASP A 38 -6.88 -13.42 9.65
C ASP A 38 -6.69 -13.60 11.16
N SER A 39 -5.59 -14.24 11.59
CA SER A 39 -5.33 -14.49 13.01
C SER A 39 -5.03 -13.22 13.83
N PHE A 40 -4.62 -12.12 13.20
CA PHE A 40 -4.19 -10.89 13.88
C PHE A 40 -5.24 -9.79 13.96
N GLU A 41 -6.38 -9.93 13.28
CA GLU A 41 -7.53 -9.01 13.49
C GLU A 41 -8.00 -9.04 14.96
N SER A 42 -7.67 -10.10 15.70
CA SER A 42 -7.92 -10.24 17.14
C SER A 42 -6.88 -9.55 18.06
N GLY A 43 -5.79 -9.00 17.51
CA GLY A 43 -4.68 -8.42 18.27
C GLY A 43 -4.83 -6.92 18.52
N THR A 44 -4.77 -6.51 19.79
CA THR A 44 -4.99 -5.14 20.30
C THR A 44 -3.92 -4.08 19.93
N GLY A 45 -3.25 -4.18 18.78
CA GLY A 45 -2.27 -3.17 18.36
C GLY A 45 -2.05 -3.07 16.85
N GLY A 46 -2.03 -1.84 16.33
CA GLY A 46 -1.78 -1.59 14.90
C GLY A 46 -0.34 -1.91 14.46
N LYS A 47 0.67 -1.77 15.34
CA LYS A 47 2.08 -2.05 15.03
C LYS A 47 2.31 -3.50 14.57
N PRO A 48 1.92 -4.54 15.33
CA PRO A 48 2.05 -5.94 14.87
C PRO A 48 1.38 -6.20 13.52
N LEU A 49 0.17 -5.68 13.31
CA LEU A 49 -0.58 -5.84 12.07
C LEU A 49 0.18 -5.24 10.87
N ILE A 50 0.69 -4.02 11.02
CA ILE A 50 1.48 -3.34 9.99
C ILE A 50 2.80 -4.09 9.73
N SER A 51 3.49 -4.54 10.79
CA SER A 51 4.73 -5.33 10.68
C SER A 51 4.53 -6.59 9.84
N THR A 52 3.45 -7.32 10.15
CA THR A 52 3.05 -8.53 9.45
C THR A 52 2.72 -8.25 8.00
N ALA A 53 1.93 -7.21 7.73
CA ALA A 53 1.59 -6.84 6.38
C ALA A 53 2.87 -6.51 5.58
N LEU A 54 3.81 -5.74 6.15
CA LEU A 54 5.08 -5.42 5.50
C LEU A 54 5.90 -6.67 5.17
N ALA A 55 5.95 -7.64 6.09
CA ALA A 55 6.62 -8.91 5.86
C ALA A 55 5.95 -9.71 4.71
N SER A 56 4.62 -9.73 4.66
CA SER A 56 3.84 -10.35 3.58
C SER A 56 4.09 -9.66 2.24
N ALA A 57 4.09 -8.33 2.19
CA ALA A 57 4.39 -7.57 0.98
C ALA A 57 5.81 -7.84 0.46
N ARG A 58 6.79 -7.94 1.36
CA ARG A 58 8.15 -8.37 1.02
C ARG A 58 8.20 -9.77 0.42
N ALA A 59 7.43 -10.70 0.99
CA ALA A 59 7.32 -12.07 0.47
C ALA A 59 6.63 -12.11 -0.90
N ILE A 60 5.60 -11.29 -1.13
CA ILE A 60 4.94 -11.13 -2.43
C ILE A 60 5.94 -10.60 -3.48
N ALA A 61 6.71 -9.57 -3.15
CA ALA A 61 7.72 -9.04 -4.06
C ALA A 61 8.73 -10.12 -4.51
N ALA A 62 9.19 -10.93 -3.55
CA ALA A 62 10.09 -12.04 -3.82
C ALA A 62 9.43 -13.18 -4.61
N LYS A 63 8.16 -13.51 -4.33
CA LYS A 63 7.43 -14.56 -5.03
C LYS A 63 7.15 -14.19 -6.48
N GLU A 64 6.62 -12.99 -6.70
CA GLU A 64 6.19 -12.51 -8.03
C GLU A 64 7.38 -12.02 -8.87
N GLN A 65 8.58 -11.94 -8.28
CA GLN A 65 9.78 -11.37 -8.91
C GLN A 65 9.51 -9.96 -9.49
N ARG A 66 8.69 -9.19 -8.78
CA ARG A 66 8.23 -7.84 -9.16
C ARG A 66 8.34 -6.92 -7.96
N TYR A 67 8.30 -5.61 -8.19
CA TYR A 67 8.12 -4.66 -7.08
C TYR A 67 6.73 -4.88 -6.48
N ALA A 68 6.65 -5.00 -5.16
CA ALA A 68 5.39 -5.12 -4.45
C ALA A 68 5.49 -4.46 -3.07
N GLY A 69 4.35 -4.12 -2.49
CA GLY A 69 4.32 -3.26 -1.33
C GLY A 69 2.95 -3.13 -0.70
N ILE A 70 2.85 -2.15 0.19
CA ILE A 70 1.60 -1.76 0.83
C ILE A 70 1.32 -0.31 0.48
N ARG A 71 0.10 -0.07 0.01
CA ARG A 71 -0.54 1.24 -0.06
C ARG A 71 -1.34 1.42 1.22
N PHE A 72 -1.04 2.44 2.00
CA PHE A 72 -1.93 2.93 3.04
C PHE A 72 -2.89 3.92 2.39
N GLN A 73 -4.19 3.77 2.60
CA GLN A 73 -5.16 4.70 2.04
C GLN A 73 -6.48 4.65 2.82
N LYS A 74 -7.16 5.80 2.90
CA LYS A 74 -8.51 5.88 3.46
C LYS A 74 -9.55 5.40 2.45
N VAL A 75 -10.54 4.67 2.94
CA VAL A 75 -11.68 4.24 2.12
C VAL A 75 -12.44 5.46 1.60
N TYR A 76 -12.96 5.36 0.39
CA TYR A 76 -13.84 6.37 -0.14
C TYR A 76 -15.15 6.38 0.66
N ASN A 77 -15.52 7.53 1.20
CA ASN A 77 -16.67 7.68 2.12
C ASN A 77 -17.49 8.93 1.79
N SER A 78 -17.63 9.25 0.50
CA SER A 78 -18.47 10.36 0.03
C SER A 78 -19.57 9.83 -0.87
N ASP A 79 -20.82 10.23 -0.61
CA ASP A 79 -21.94 9.89 -1.49
C ASP A 79 -22.01 10.81 -2.73
N ASP A 80 -21.19 11.86 -2.78
CA ASP A 80 -21.16 12.84 -3.86
C ASP A 80 -19.84 12.76 -4.64
N PRO A 81 -19.85 12.29 -5.90
CA PRO A 81 -18.65 12.22 -6.73
C PRO A 81 -18.05 13.60 -7.04
N LEU A 82 -18.81 14.69 -6.89
CA LEU A 82 -18.29 16.06 -7.04
C LEU A 82 -17.58 16.56 -5.78
N ASN A 83 -17.84 15.94 -4.63
CA ASN A 83 -17.22 16.26 -3.34
C ASN A 83 -16.57 15.02 -2.69
N PRO A 84 -15.61 14.37 -3.37
CA PRO A 84 -15.04 13.07 -2.95
C PRO A 84 -14.25 13.13 -1.63
N LEU A 85 -13.83 14.33 -1.18
CA LEU A 85 -13.04 14.51 0.04
C LEU A 85 -13.87 14.69 1.32
N GLN A 86 -15.21 14.81 1.20
CA GLN A 86 -16.07 15.19 2.32
C GLN A 86 -15.96 14.26 3.55
N GLY A 87 -15.80 12.96 3.33
CA GLY A 87 -15.73 11.95 4.40
C GLY A 87 -14.33 11.53 4.82
N VAL A 88 -13.27 12.15 4.27
CA VAL A 88 -11.88 11.72 4.50
C VAL A 88 -11.47 11.75 5.97
N PRO A 89 -11.77 12.79 6.79
CA PRO A 89 -11.30 12.81 8.18
C PRO A 89 -11.81 11.61 8.99
N GLU A 90 -13.05 11.21 8.79
CA GLU A 90 -13.73 10.12 9.49
C GLU A 90 -13.48 8.74 8.86
N ALA A 91 -13.12 8.68 7.58
CA ALA A 91 -12.90 7.43 6.84
C ALA A 91 -11.86 6.52 7.50
N ALA A 92 -12.18 5.22 7.55
CA ALA A 92 -11.25 4.18 7.99
C ALA A 92 -10.07 4.07 7.01
N GLN A 93 -8.89 3.76 7.55
CA GLN A 93 -7.68 3.58 6.76
C GLN A 93 -7.37 2.09 6.62
N TYR A 94 -6.87 1.70 5.46
CA TYR A 94 -6.58 0.33 5.09
C TYR A 94 -5.15 0.18 4.61
N MET A 95 -4.65 -1.04 4.68
CA MET A 95 -3.46 -1.52 4.00
C MET A 95 -3.87 -2.33 2.79
N VAL A 96 -3.48 -1.89 1.61
CA VAL A 96 -3.77 -2.58 0.35
C VAL A 96 -2.46 -3.13 -0.21
N PHE A 97 -2.39 -4.43 -0.45
CA PHE A 97 -1.24 -5.04 -1.12
C PHE A 97 -1.24 -4.61 -2.59
N ILE A 98 -0.14 -3.99 -3.02
CA ILE A 98 0.03 -3.51 -4.38
C ILE A 98 1.23 -4.19 -5.05
N VAL A 99 1.12 -4.46 -6.34
CA VAL A 99 2.19 -5.04 -7.16
C VAL A 99 2.36 -4.24 -8.44
N HIS A 100 3.62 -4.09 -8.86
CA HIS A 100 3.96 -3.45 -10.12
C HIS A 100 3.49 -4.30 -11.28
N ASP A 101 2.77 -3.67 -12.21
CA ASP A 101 2.24 -4.35 -13.39
C ASP A 101 2.18 -3.40 -14.59
N PHE A 102 3.29 -3.33 -15.32
CA PHE A 102 3.38 -2.54 -16.55
C PHE A 102 2.42 -3.04 -17.63
N ASP A 103 2.25 -4.36 -17.76
CA ASP A 103 1.44 -4.97 -18.82
C ASP A 103 -0.04 -4.60 -18.68
N LYS A 104 -0.51 -4.46 -17.44
CA LYS A 104 -1.87 -4.00 -17.15
C LYS A 104 -2.01 -2.48 -17.18
N THR A 105 -1.14 -1.76 -16.49
CA THR A 105 -1.33 -0.32 -16.28
C THR A 105 -0.79 0.55 -17.42
N GLY A 106 0.12 0.01 -18.24
CA GLY A 106 0.87 0.77 -19.26
C GLY A 106 1.84 1.80 -18.68
N LEU A 107 2.14 1.75 -17.38
CA LEU A 107 2.94 2.75 -16.67
C LEU A 107 4.20 2.15 -16.05
N VAL A 108 5.35 2.80 -16.23
CA VAL A 108 6.61 2.39 -15.58
C VAL A 108 6.50 2.42 -14.06
N SER A 109 5.77 3.40 -13.52
CA SER A 109 5.43 3.54 -12.11
C SER A 109 4.08 2.89 -11.76
N GLY A 110 3.53 2.03 -12.62
CA GLY A 110 2.17 1.51 -12.47
C GLY A 110 2.05 0.34 -11.51
N PHE A 111 1.20 0.51 -10.51
CA PHE A 111 0.85 -0.53 -9.54
C PHE A 111 -0.64 -0.80 -9.57
N ARG A 112 -1.04 -1.99 -9.14
CA ARG A 112 -2.44 -2.38 -8.93
C ARG A 112 -2.57 -3.21 -7.67
N ALA A 113 -3.79 -3.36 -7.17
CA ALA A 113 -4.07 -4.30 -6.09
C ALA A 113 -3.68 -5.74 -6.49
N VAL A 114 -3.02 -6.46 -5.58
CA VAL A 114 -2.73 -7.89 -5.74
C VAL A 114 -4.06 -8.65 -5.87
N GLU A 115 -4.11 -9.58 -6.81
CA GLU A 115 -5.31 -10.41 -7.04
C GLU A 115 -5.55 -11.37 -5.88
N GLY A 116 -6.81 -11.44 -5.44
CA GLY A 116 -7.23 -12.32 -4.36
C GLY A 116 -6.66 -11.94 -2.99
N LEU A 117 -6.17 -10.72 -2.77
CA LEU A 117 -5.91 -10.23 -1.42
C LEU A 117 -6.87 -9.09 -1.12
N GLU A 118 -7.63 -9.24 -0.05
CA GLU A 118 -8.52 -8.19 0.43
C GLU A 118 -7.72 -7.12 1.18
N PRO A 119 -8.13 -5.84 1.09
CA PRO A 119 -7.60 -4.77 1.91
C PRO A 119 -7.75 -5.06 3.40
N ILE A 120 -6.68 -4.84 4.18
CA ILE A 120 -6.71 -5.04 5.63
C ILE A 120 -7.07 -3.71 6.31
N LYS A 121 -8.17 -3.70 7.06
CA LYS A 121 -8.59 -2.51 7.82
C LYS A 121 -7.63 -2.27 9.00
N LEU A 122 -7.17 -1.04 9.19
CA LEU A 122 -6.47 -0.65 10.42
C LEU A 122 -7.48 -0.53 11.58
N PRO A 123 -7.07 -0.78 12.84
CA PRO A 123 -7.93 -0.57 14.00
C PRO A 123 -8.53 0.84 14.02
N ASP A 124 -9.78 0.99 14.46
CA ASP A 124 -10.51 2.27 14.36
C ASP A 124 -9.84 3.41 15.15
N THR A 125 -9.03 3.09 16.16
CA THR A 125 -8.26 4.05 16.96
C THR A 125 -6.92 4.40 16.35
N VAL A 126 -6.44 3.67 15.34
CA VAL A 126 -5.08 3.78 14.80
C VAL A 126 -5.12 4.35 13.39
N GLY A 127 -4.26 5.35 13.13
CA GLY A 127 -3.97 5.84 11.79
C GLY A 127 -2.46 5.82 11.52
N VAL A 128 -2.10 5.85 10.24
CA VAL A 128 -0.73 6.05 9.79
C VAL A 128 -0.63 7.24 8.85
N MET A 129 0.47 7.97 8.93
CA MET A 129 0.68 9.19 8.17
C MET A 129 2.15 9.34 7.78
N ASP A 130 2.38 9.82 6.57
CA ASP A 130 3.66 10.33 6.15
C ASP A 130 3.82 11.80 6.57
N LEU A 131 4.87 12.11 7.33
CA LEU A 131 5.19 13.47 7.76
C LEU A 131 6.21 14.17 6.84
N SER A 132 6.64 13.55 5.74
CA SER A 132 7.73 14.09 4.92
C SER A 132 7.48 15.49 4.34
N LEU A 133 6.20 15.87 4.19
CA LEU A 133 5.77 17.16 3.66
C LEU A 133 5.01 18.02 4.68
N ILE A 134 4.98 17.64 5.96
CA ILE A 134 4.24 18.35 7.02
C ILE A 134 5.21 18.98 8.01
N GLY A 135 5.25 20.31 8.05
CA GLY A 135 6.07 21.08 9.00
C GLY A 135 5.29 22.10 9.83
N ALA A 136 4.03 22.35 9.50
CA ALA A 136 3.15 23.31 10.17
C ALA A 136 1.67 22.89 10.07
N ASP A 137 0.80 23.58 10.81
CA ASP A 137 -0.65 23.30 10.80
C ASP A 137 -1.27 23.52 9.42
N VAL A 138 -0.80 24.51 8.66
CA VAL A 138 -1.27 24.83 7.30
C VAL A 138 -0.95 23.73 6.28
N ASP A 139 0.00 22.84 6.58
CA ASP A 139 0.36 21.74 5.68
C ASP A 139 -0.62 20.55 5.82
N ILE A 140 -1.57 20.63 6.76
CA ILE A 140 -2.49 19.54 7.10
C ILE A 140 -3.82 20.06 7.69
N ASP A 141 -4.26 21.25 7.28
CA ASP A 141 -5.50 21.89 7.76
C ASP A 141 -6.75 21.57 6.91
N GLY A 142 -6.55 20.98 5.73
CA GLY A 142 -7.61 20.63 4.79
C GLY A 142 -7.74 19.13 4.48
N PRO A 143 -8.92 18.68 3.99
CA PRO A 143 -9.14 17.29 3.60
C PRO A 143 -8.22 16.80 2.49
N LEU A 144 -7.76 17.70 1.60
CA LEU A 144 -6.86 17.39 0.50
C LEU A 144 -5.48 16.98 1.03
N GLU A 145 -4.93 17.81 1.90
CA GLU A 145 -3.65 17.63 2.57
C GLU A 145 -3.70 16.35 3.43
N LEU A 146 -4.82 16.14 4.14
CA LEU A 146 -5.04 14.94 4.93
C LEU A 146 -5.09 13.68 4.08
N ASN A 147 -5.81 13.71 2.96
CA ASN A 147 -5.87 12.56 2.07
C ASN A 147 -4.48 12.24 1.49
N ASN A 148 -3.74 13.25 1.05
CA ASN A 148 -2.36 13.09 0.55
C ASN A 148 -1.43 12.49 1.61
N ALA A 149 -1.44 13.02 2.83
CA ALA A 149 -0.56 12.55 3.91
C ALA A 149 -0.88 11.14 4.43
N THR A 150 -2.13 10.70 4.27
CA THR A 150 -2.60 9.36 4.70
C THR A 150 -2.69 8.36 3.56
N ALA A 151 -2.41 8.80 2.33
CA ALA A 151 -2.31 7.98 1.14
C ALA A 151 -0.85 7.90 0.73
N PHE A 152 -0.10 6.90 1.20
CA PHE A 152 1.30 6.68 0.80
C PHE A 152 1.65 5.19 0.69
N SER A 153 2.78 4.88 0.04
CA SER A 153 3.17 3.50 -0.28
C SER A 153 4.54 3.11 0.28
N ILE A 154 4.70 1.85 0.72
CA ILE A 154 5.99 1.23 1.06
C ILE A 154 6.27 0.12 0.07
N ILE A 155 7.41 0.16 -0.63
CA ILE A 155 7.71 -0.76 -1.73
C ILE A 155 8.98 -1.58 -1.46
N PHE A 156 8.88 -2.88 -1.72
CA PHE A 156 9.97 -3.83 -1.78
C PHE A 156 10.30 -4.20 -3.22
N SER A 157 11.59 -4.33 -3.51
CA SER A 157 12.13 -4.85 -4.76
C SER A 157 11.91 -6.36 -4.89
N PRO A 158 12.09 -6.93 -6.11
CA PRO A 158 12.06 -8.38 -6.32
C PRO A 158 12.99 -9.20 -5.41
N SER A 159 14.07 -8.60 -4.90
CA SER A 159 14.98 -9.26 -3.95
C SER A 159 14.54 -9.11 -2.48
N GLY A 160 13.36 -8.54 -2.22
CA GLY A 160 12.84 -8.28 -0.88
C GLY A 160 13.48 -7.10 -0.14
N LYS A 161 14.28 -6.26 -0.82
CA LYS A 161 14.86 -5.04 -0.21
C LYS A 161 13.89 -3.88 -0.33
N LEU A 162 13.75 -3.09 0.72
CA LEU A 162 13.01 -1.82 0.66
C LEU A 162 13.68 -0.90 -0.37
N VAL A 163 12.89 -0.24 -1.20
CA VAL A 163 13.38 0.71 -2.22
C VAL A 163 12.51 1.96 -2.24
N LEU A 164 13.13 3.09 -2.62
CA LEU A 164 12.38 4.24 -3.11
C LEU A 164 12.06 3.99 -4.58
N HIS A 165 10.78 3.97 -4.90
CA HIS A 165 10.28 3.74 -6.26
C HIS A 165 9.05 4.61 -6.46
N ASP A 166 8.88 5.18 -7.64
CA ASP A 166 7.67 5.93 -7.96
C ASP A 166 6.48 4.97 -8.10
N VAL A 167 5.38 5.32 -7.45
CA VAL A 167 4.16 4.53 -7.38
C VAL A 167 3.02 5.36 -7.93
N ARG A 168 2.26 4.77 -8.83
CA ARG A 168 0.97 5.25 -9.31
C ARG A 168 0.03 4.07 -9.39
N VAL A 169 -0.87 3.97 -8.43
CA VAL A 169 -1.83 2.89 -8.29
C VAL A 169 -3.02 3.11 -9.24
N ARG A 170 -3.41 2.07 -9.97
CA ARG A 170 -4.63 2.02 -10.77
C ARG A 170 -5.47 0.82 -10.44
N ASN A 171 -6.71 0.85 -10.93
CA ASN A 171 -7.55 -0.34 -11.00
C ASN A 171 -6.81 -1.48 -11.74
N ARG A 172 -7.20 -2.74 -11.44
CA ARG A 172 -6.61 -3.95 -12.02
C ARG A 172 -6.74 -4.05 -13.54
N ASP A 173 -7.72 -3.35 -14.13
CA ASP A 173 -7.90 -3.25 -15.58
C ASP A 173 -6.95 -2.22 -16.22
N GLY A 174 -6.26 -1.40 -15.42
CA GLY A 174 -5.29 -0.41 -15.88
C GLY A 174 -5.89 0.89 -16.42
N ASP A 175 -7.22 1.01 -16.38
CA ASP A 175 -7.96 2.08 -17.04
C ASP A 175 -7.72 3.43 -16.37
N PHE A 176 -7.47 4.45 -17.20
CA PHE A 176 -7.26 5.83 -16.73
C PHE A 176 -8.61 6.51 -16.48
N ARG A 177 -8.93 6.79 -15.21
CA ARG A 177 -10.14 7.51 -14.78
C ARG A 177 -11.43 6.94 -15.41
N PRO A 178 -11.77 5.67 -15.14
CA PRO A 178 -12.97 5.05 -15.69
C PRO A 178 -14.22 5.84 -15.27
N LEU A 179 -15.17 6.08 -16.17
CA LEU A 179 -16.37 6.89 -15.86
C LEU A 179 -17.65 6.04 -15.71
N ASN A 180 -17.54 4.74 -15.99
CA ASN A 180 -18.65 3.80 -15.90
C ASN A 180 -18.12 2.37 -15.70
N PRO A 181 -19.01 1.42 -15.34
CA PRO A 181 -18.63 0.02 -15.08
C PRO A 181 -18.07 -0.72 -16.29
N ASN A 182 -18.33 -0.27 -17.52
CA ASN A 182 -17.80 -0.96 -18.71
C ASN A 182 -16.29 -0.74 -18.89
N ASN A 183 -15.71 0.24 -18.20
CA ASN A 183 -14.28 0.53 -18.21
C ASN A 183 -13.51 -0.35 -17.20
N SER A 184 -14.01 -0.45 -15.98
CA SER A 184 -13.37 -1.24 -14.92
C SER A 184 -14.41 -1.71 -13.92
N MET A 185 -14.34 -3.01 -13.59
CA MET A 185 -15.14 -3.65 -12.55
C MET A 185 -14.29 -3.94 -11.29
N ASP A 186 -13.10 -3.34 -11.18
CA ASP A 186 -12.23 -3.57 -10.03
C ASP A 186 -12.88 -3.07 -8.74
N ASP A 187 -12.97 -3.99 -7.78
CA ASP A 187 -13.61 -3.80 -6.48
C ASP A 187 -12.68 -3.13 -5.47
N ILE A 188 -11.38 -2.99 -5.77
CA ILE A 188 -10.42 -2.33 -4.87
C ILE A 188 -10.19 -0.88 -5.26
N PHE A 189 -9.54 -0.61 -6.39
CA PHE A 189 -9.24 0.75 -6.84
C PHE A 189 -10.14 1.12 -8.01
N ASN A 190 -10.74 2.31 -7.99
CA ASN A 190 -11.57 2.80 -9.09
C ASN A 190 -11.62 4.34 -9.13
N SER A 191 -12.47 4.91 -9.98
CA SER A 191 -12.76 6.35 -9.99
C SER A 191 -13.77 6.76 -8.92
N PRO A 192 -13.79 8.02 -8.48
CA PRO A 192 -14.86 8.55 -7.63
C PRO A 192 -16.26 8.30 -8.23
N GLU A 193 -16.41 8.45 -9.54
CA GLU A 193 -17.67 8.20 -10.24
C GLU A 193 -18.13 6.75 -10.13
N ASN A 194 -17.23 5.78 -10.35
CA ASN A 194 -17.54 4.36 -10.23
C ASN A 194 -17.87 3.94 -8.80
N ILE A 195 -17.15 4.48 -7.83
CA ILE A 195 -17.39 4.17 -6.42
C ILE A 195 -18.71 4.78 -5.96
N ALA A 196 -18.92 6.09 -6.15
CA ALA A 196 -20.09 6.78 -5.63
C ALA A 196 -21.40 6.40 -6.35
N THR A 197 -21.34 6.24 -7.68
CA THR A 197 -22.57 6.06 -8.49
C THR A 197 -22.93 4.59 -8.66
N PHE A 198 -21.93 3.72 -8.78
CA PHE A 198 -22.13 2.31 -9.13
C PHE A 198 -21.73 1.35 -8.00
N ASN A 199 -21.17 1.86 -6.90
CA ASN A 199 -20.67 1.06 -5.78
C ASN A 199 -19.62 0.02 -6.23
N ILE A 200 -18.71 0.45 -7.12
CA ILE A 200 -17.62 -0.37 -7.66
C ILE A 200 -16.29 0.26 -7.23
N GLY A 201 -15.52 -0.48 -6.44
CA GLY A 201 -14.28 0.01 -5.85
C GLY A 201 -14.46 0.42 -4.39
N MET A 202 -13.35 0.40 -3.64
CA MET A 202 -13.28 0.87 -2.26
C MET A 202 -12.42 2.14 -2.12
N PHE A 203 -11.42 2.29 -2.99
CA PHE A 203 -10.42 3.35 -2.93
C PHE A 203 -10.31 4.06 -4.27
N VAL A 204 -10.10 5.37 -4.24
CA VAL A 204 -9.84 6.13 -5.46
C VAL A 204 -8.41 5.84 -5.94
N GLN A 205 -8.25 5.59 -7.24
CA GLN A 205 -6.92 5.35 -7.84
C GLN A 205 -6.07 6.62 -7.95
N ASP A 206 -4.76 6.46 -8.19
CA ASP A 206 -3.81 7.56 -8.38
C ASP A 206 -3.90 8.13 -9.79
N ASP A 207 -4.88 8.99 -10.01
CA ASP A 207 -5.01 9.79 -11.22
C ASP A 207 -5.69 11.14 -10.94
N TYR A 208 -5.84 11.55 -9.68
CA TYR A 208 -6.67 12.68 -9.28
C TYR A 208 -5.88 13.69 -8.41
N PRO A 209 -5.14 14.63 -9.05
CA PRO A 209 -4.37 15.65 -8.33
C PRO A 209 -5.19 16.52 -7.39
N SER A 210 -6.43 16.83 -7.76
CA SER A 210 -7.38 17.57 -6.91
C SER A 210 -7.77 16.83 -5.63
N LEU A 211 -7.41 15.55 -5.51
CA LEU A 211 -7.65 14.70 -4.34
C LEU A 211 -6.36 14.33 -3.62
N GLY A 212 -5.20 14.82 -4.06
CA GLY A 212 -3.91 14.44 -3.49
C GLY A 212 -3.48 13.03 -3.89
N LEU A 213 -4.12 12.44 -4.90
CA LEU A 213 -3.84 11.08 -5.37
C LEU A 213 -3.14 11.16 -6.73
N VAL A 214 -1.82 11.21 -6.68
CA VAL A 214 -0.93 11.33 -7.84
C VAL A 214 0.21 10.32 -7.76
N GLN A 215 1.05 10.29 -8.79
CA GLN A 215 2.31 9.56 -8.67
C GLN A 215 3.14 10.11 -7.51
N GLU A 216 3.58 9.22 -6.63
CA GLU A 216 4.37 9.54 -5.45
C GLU A 216 5.62 8.65 -5.37
N PRO A 217 6.74 9.13 -4.81
CA PRO A 217 7.80 8.21 -4.41
C PRO A 217 7.34 7.38 -3.20
N SER A 218 7.64 6.09 -3.16
CA SER A 218 7.40 5.28 -1.97
C SER A 218 8.16 5.82 -0.76
N ARG A 219 7.72 5.49 0.45
CA ARG A 219 8.29 5.97 1.71
C ARG A 219 9.16 4.92 2.38
N ARG A 220 10.01 5.39 3.30
CA ARG A 220 10.86 4.55 4.15
C ARG A 220 10.41 4.50 5.60
N GLY A 221 9.39 5.28 5.93
CA GLY A 221 8.92 5.44 7.28
C GLY A 221 7.65 6.26 7.33
N PHE A 222 7.02 6.25 8.49
CA PHE A 222 5.73 6.88 8.77
C PHE A 222 5.59 7.01 10.29
N ILE A 223 4.59 7.75 10.74
CA ILE A 223 4.15 7.72 12.14
C ILE A 223 2.89 6.85 12.27
N ILE A 224 2.69 6.32 13.47
CA ILE A 224 1.42 5.72 13.89
C ILE A 224 0.82 6.69 14.91
N TYR A 225 -0.45 7.02 14.75
CA TYR A 225 -1.12 8.02 15.59
C TYR A 225 -2.49 7.53 16.09
N ASP A 226 -2.94 8.10 17.20
CA ASP A 226 -4.30 7.90 17.70
C ASP A 226 -5.28 8.80 16.94
N ARG A 227 -6.26 8.18 16.28
CA ARG A 227 -7.21 8.88 15.41
C ARG A 227 -8.10 9.87 16.16
N LEU A 228 -8.43 9.59 17.42
CA LEU A 228 -9.29 10.47 18.21
C LEU A 228 -8.52 11.70 18.69
N GLU A 229 -7.28 11.53 19.15
CA GLU A 229 -6.42 12.64 19.54
C GLU A 229 -6.06 13.53 18.35
N PHE A 230 -5.71 12.92 17.21
CA PHE A 230 -5.48 13.65 15.96
C PHE A 230 -6.72 14.45 15.56
N LYS A 231 -7.90 13.82 15.53
CA LYS A 231 -9.14 14.51 15.16
C LYS A 231 -9.41 15.72 16.05
N ARG A 232 -9.22 15.60 17.37
CA ARG A 232 -9.38 16.74 18.30
C ARG A 232 -8.41 17.89 18.02
N ALA A 233 -7.19 17.61 17.56
CA ALA A 233 -6.23 18.64 17.18
C ALA A 233 -6.56 19.25 15.80
N TYR A 234 -6.97 18.40 14.85
CA TYR A 234 -7.41 18.78 13.51
C TYR A 234 -8.65 19.68 13.54
N ASP A 235 -9.70 19.32 14.30
CA ASP A 235 -10.92 20.11 14.44
C ASP A 235 -10.68 21.48 15.11
N ARG A 236 -9.55 21.64 15.83
CA ARG A 236 -9.10 22.92 16.42
C ARG A 236 -8.20 23.74 15.49
N GLY A 237 -7.93 23.25 14.27
CA GLY A 237 -7.01 23.87 13.32
C GLY A 237 -5.55 23.85 13.77
N ARG A 238 -5.19 22.95 14.69
CA ARG A 238 -3.82 22.80 15.21
C ARG A 238 -3.32 21.35 15.19
N PRO A 239 -3.54 20.58 14.10
CA PRO A 239 -3.16 19.17 14.05
C PRO A 239 -1.65 18.95 14.25
N TYR A 240 -0.80 19.82 13.71
CA TYR A 240 0.64 19.68 13.80
C TYR A 240 1.19 20.17 15.14
N SER A 241 0.91 21.43 15.48
CA SER A 241 1.50 22.09 16.64
C SER A 241 1.03 21.50 17.98
N ASP A 242 -0.23 21.08 18.08
CA ASP A 242 -0.75 20.48 19.31
C ASP A 242 -0.50 18.97 19.40
N TYR A 243 -0.28 18.27 18.28
CA TYR A 243 -0.25 16.80 18.26
C TYR A 243 0.91 16.21 17.45
N LEU A 244 0.94 16.34 16.12
CA LEU A 244 1.91 15.59 15.28
C LEU A 244 3.37 15.88 15.64
N VAL A 245 3.71 17.09 16.06
CA VAL A 245 5.08 17.45 16.47
C VAL A 245 5.61 16.56 17.59
N LYS A 246 4.72 16.05 18.45
CA LYS A 246 5.06 15.14 19.56
C LYS A 246 5.39 13.73 19.08
N LEU A 247 4.87 13.34 17.91
CA LEU A 247 5.07 12.02 17.30
C LEU A 247 6.27 11.98 16.35
N VAL A 248 6.85 13.13 15.97
CA VAL A 248 8.05 13.19 15.12
C VAL A 248 9.22 12.36 15.69
N PRO A 249 9.52 12.39 17.01
CA PRO A 249 10.54 11.52 17.59
C PRO A 249 10.19 10.02 17.52
N GLU A 250 8.90 9.67 17.44
CA GLU A 250 8.40 8.30 17.37
C GLU A 250 8.26 7.78 15.93
N MET A 251 8.85 8.49 14.96
CA MET A 251 8.82 8.08 13.55
C MET A 251 9.39 6.68 13.38
N ILE A 252 8.59 5.82 12.77
CA ILE A 252 8.97 4.44 12.45
C ILE A 252 9.66 4.45 11.11
N TYR A 253 10.85 3.86 11.06
CA TYR A 253 11.54 3.60 9.81
C TYR A 253 11.49 2.12 9.48
N ILE A 254 11.69 1.79 8.21
CA ILE A 254 11.78 0.40 7.76
C ILE A 254 13.22 0.12 7.38
N ASN A 255 13.80 -0.89 8.02
CA ASN A 255 15.16 -1.31 7.70
C ASN A 255 15.24 -1.75 6.23
N PRO A 256 16.16 -1.20 5.41
CA PRO A 256 16.14 -1.49 3.99
C PRO A 256 16.44 -2.94 3.59
N TYR A 257 17.13 -3.67 4.45
CA TYR A 257 17.57 -5.04 4.19
C TYR A 257 16.63 -6.07 4.78
N THR A 258 16.11 -5.81 5.98
CA THR A 258 15.23 -6.75 6.68
C THR A 258 13.76 -6.42 6.47
N GLY A 259 13.40 -5.22 6.03
CA GLY A 259 11.99 -4.80 5.93
C GLY A 259 11.28 -4.70 7.28
N ILE A 260 12.02 -4.80 8.39
CA ILE A 260 11.49 -4.74 9.76
C ILE A 260 11.39 -3.26 10.18
N MET A 261 10.33 -2.93 10.90
CA MET A 261 10.16 -1.62 11.51
C MET A 261 11.20 -1.39 12.62
N ILE A 262 11.85 -0.24 12.59
CA ILE A 262 12.84 0.21 13.57
C ILE A 262 12.40 1.56 14.12
N GLU A 263 12.46 1.67 15.44
CA GLU A 263 12.24 2.93 16.19
C GLU A 263 13.60 3.60 16.39
N LYS A 264 13.60 4.94 16.43
CA LYS A 264 14.84 5.73 16.55
C LYS A 264 15.22 5.98 18.01
#